data_AF-B6BN63-F1
#
_entry.id   AF-B6BN63-F1
#
_cell.length_a   1.000
_cell.length_b   1.000
_cell.length_c   1.000
_cell.angle_alpha   90.00
_cell.angle_beta   90.00
_cell.angle_gamma   90.00
#
_symmetry.space_group_name_H-M   'P 1'
#
loop_
_entity.id
_entity.type
_entity.pdbx_description
1 polymer ?
#
loop_
_entity_poly.entity_id
_entity_poly.type
_entity_poly.pdbx_seq_one_letter_code
_entity_poly.pdbx_strand_id
1 'polypeptide(L)'
;MENDFIEMMEPTPKLHSKRCKLISFLIKIFLQFSIYIIALVVWYIFDYFIAIATLLLSFIIMGIIRSKMRNSVIPPKQREYQYNDQGIADWFTAKELCFENIKE
;
A
#
# COMPACT_ATOMS: atom_id res chain seq x y z
N MET A 1 -6.17 -23.21 -25.12
CA MET A 1 -6.98 -23.24 -23.89
C MET A 1 -6.22 -22.55 -22.76
N GLU A 2 -5.84 -21.28 -22.96
CA GLU A 2 -5.05 -20.50 -21.99
C GLU A 2 -5.82 -19.25 -21.51
N ASN A 3 -7.10 -19.16 -21.87
CA ASN A 3 -7.91 -17.95 -21.68
C ASN A 3 -8.89 -18.04 -20.49
N ASP A 4 -9.08 -19.21 -19.87
CA ASP A 4 -10.09 -19.37 -18.79
C ASP A 4 -9.58 -19.01 -17.38
N PHE A 5 -8.26 -18.84 -17.17
CA PHE A 5 -7.72 -18.45 -15.85
C PHE A 5 -7.58 -16.93 -15.69
N ILE A 6 -7.72 -16.17 -16.77
CA ILE A 6 -7.49 -14.71 -16.77
C ILE A 6 -8.78 -13.93 -16.46
N GLU A 7 -9.96 -14.53 -16.64
CA GLU A 7 -11.25 -13.85 -16.41
C GLU A 7 -11.61 -13.62 -14.92
N MET A 8 -10.87 -14.20 -13.96
CA MET A 8 -11.20 -14.06 -12.54
C MET A 8 -10.38 -13.01 -11.79
N MET A 9 -9.33 -12.46 -12.40
CA MET A 9 -8.50 -11.45 -11.77
C MET A 9 -8.75 -10.06 -12.37
N GLU A 10 -9.45 -9.19 -11.63
CA GLU A 10 -9.50 -7.77 -11.98
C GLU A 10 -8.06 -7.23 -12.10
N PRO A 11 -7.70 -6.59 -13.23
CA PRO A 11 -6.37 -6.03 -13.40
C PRO A 11 -6.16 -4.92 -12.37
N THR A 12 -4.92 -4.76 -11.93
CA THR A 12 -4.55 -3.62 -11.08
C THR A 12 -4.94 -2.31 -11.80
N PRO A 13 -5.73 -1.45 -11.16
CA PRO A 13 -6.27 -0.27 -11.82
C PRO A 13 -5.12 0.66 -12.21
N LYS A 14 -5.07 1.04 -13.49
CA LYS A 14 -4.08 1.99 -13.99
C LYS A 14 -4.57 3.40 -13.73
N LEU A 15 -3.78 4.19 -13.01
CA LEU A 15 -4.10 5.59 -12.72
C LEU A 15 -3.78 6.47 -13.93
N HIS A 16 -4.81 6.95 -14.62
CA HIS A 16 -4.65 7.82 -15.80
C HIS A 16 -4.35 9.27 -15.43
N SER A 17 -4.93 9.77 -14.34
CA SER A 17 -4.71 11.16 -13.90
C SER A 17 -3.36 11.34 -13.20
N LYS A 18 -2.63 12.39 -13.60
CA LYS A 18 -1.35 12.80 -12.98
C LYS A 18 -1.49 13.04 -11.48
N ARG A 19 -2.64 13.54 -11.02
CA ARG A 19 -2.92 13.78 -9.59
C ARG A 19 -3.02 12.46 -8.82
N CYS A 20 -3.79 11.50 -9.35
CA CYS A 20 -3.94 10.18 -8.74
C CYS A 20 -2.62 9.43 -8.69
N LYS A 21 -1.81 9.52 -9.76
CA LYS A 21 -0.47 8.93 -9.80
C LYS A 21 0.45 9.52 -8.73
N LEU A 22 0.38 10.83 -8.49
CA LEU A 22 1.15 11.50 -7.43
C LEU A 22 0.70 11.05 -6.03
N ILE A 23 -0.61 10.89 -5.81
CA ILE A 23 -1.14 10.37 -4.54
C ILE A 23 -0.70 8.92 -4.30
N SER A 24 -0.78 8.06 -5.33
CA SER A 24 -0.32 6.66 -5.21
C SER A 24 1.16 6.60 -4.86
N PHE A 25 1.96 7.44 -5.51
CA PHE A 25 3.38 7.56 -5.21
C PHE A 25 3.64 8.03 -3.77
N LEU A 26 2.88 9.00 -3.26
CA LEU A 26 2.97 9.45 -1.87
C LEU A 26 2.62 8.33 -0.88
N ILE A 27 1.55 7.58 -1.15
CA ILE A 27 1.14 6.45 -0.30
C ILE A 27 2.21 5.36 -0.31
N LYS A 28 2.78 5.02 -1.46
CA LYS A 28 3.90 4.08 -1.55
C LYS A 28 5.08 4.54 -0.69
N ILE A 29 5.50 5.80 -0.85
CA ILE A 29 6.62 6.35 -0.06
C ILE A 29 6.30 6.25 1.43
N PHE A 30 5.08 6.62 1.83
CA PHE A 30 4.65 6.54 3.22
C PHE A 30 4.74 5.10 3.75
N LEU A 31 4.25 4.11 3.01
CA LEU A 31 4.27 2.70 3.44
C LEU A 31 5.66 2.10 3.52
N GLN A 32 6.59 2.56 2.67
CA GLN A 32 7.94 2.03 2.61
C GLN A 32 8.89 2.73 3.57
N PHE A 33 8.82 4.06 3.70
CA PHE A 33 9.81 4.85 4.43
C PHE A 33 9.40 5.24 5.84
N SER A 34 8.11 5.19 6.20
CA SER A 34 7.63 5.54 7.55
C SER A 34 8.37 4.81 8.67
N ILE A 35 8.59 3.50 8.52
CA ILE A 35 9.28 2.67 9.53
C ILE A 35 10.69 3.21 9.78
N TYR A 36 11.44 3.49 8.71
CA TYR A 36 12.80 3.99 8.81
C TYR A 36 12.85 5.42 9.35
N ILE A 37 11.91 6.29 8.93
CA ILE A 37 11.82 7.66 9.43
C ILE A 37 11.52 7.66 10.94
N ILE A 38 10.55 6.87 11.39
CA ILE A 38 10.21 6.76 12.81
C ILE A 38 11.39 6.23 13.60
N ALA A 39 12.04 5.16 13.13
CA ALA A 39 13.22 4.60 13.80
C ALA A 39 14.37 5.61 13.91
N LEU A 40 14.63 6.38 12.85
CA LEU A 40 15.69 7.40 12.82
C LEU A 40 15.36 8.56 13.76
N VAL A 41 14.11 9.03 13.75
CA VAL A 41 13.65 10.09 14.68
C VAL A 41 13.76 9.65 16.13
N VAL A 42 13.35 8.42 16.45
CA VAL A 42 13.45 7.88 17.80
C VAL A 42 14.90 7.69 18.21
N TRP A 43 15.77 7.25 17.30
CA TRP A 43 17.20 7.15 17.56
C TRP A 43 17.87 8.52 17.77
N TYR A 44 17.38 9.57 17.13
CA TYR A 44 17.89 10.92 17.33
C TYR A 44 17.51 11.51 18.70
N ILE A 45 16.34 11.14 19.24
CA ILE A 45 15.80 11.69 20.50
C ILE A 45 16.12 10.80 21.71
N PHE A 46 16.19 9.49 21.53
CA PHE A 46 16.32 8.48 22.58
C PHE A 46 17.51 7.53 22.32
N ASP A 47 17.73 6.58 23.23
CA ASP A 47 18.78 5.56 23.10
C ASP A 47 18.52 4.52 22.01
N TYR A 48 19.60 3.87 21.59
CA TYR A 48 19.57 2.84 20.55
C TYR A 48 18.65 1.65 20.89
N PHE A 49 18.54 1.26 22.17
CA PHE A 49 17.63 0.18 22.60
C PHE A 49 16.17 0.52 22.31
N ILE A 50 15.75 1.75 22.63
CA ILE A 50 14.39 2.23 22.40
C ILE A 50 14.13 2.36 20.89
N ALA A 51 15.12 2.82 20.12
CA ALA A 51 15.02 2.89 18.67
C ALA A 51 14.78 1.52 18.02
N ILE A 52 15.53 0.48 18.44
CA ILE A 52 15.34 -0.89 17.93
C ILE A 52 13.95 -1.43 18.31
N ALA A 53 13.53 -1.27 19.57
CA ALA A 53 12.21 -1.70 20.01
C ALA A 53 11.09 -1.01 19.21
N THR A 54 11.24 0.29 18.94
CA THR A 54 10.27 1.07 18.18
C THR A 54 10.27 0.69 16.69
N LEU A 55 11.43 0.37 16.12
CA LEU A 55 11.54 -0.17 14.76
C LEU A 55 10.76 -1.48 14.63
N LEU A 56 10.94 -2.42 15.55
CA LEU A 56 10.19 -3.69 15.56
C LEU A 56 8.68 -3.46 15.71
N LEU A 57 8.27 -2.57 16.62
CA LEU A 57 6.86 -2.20 16.79
C LEU A 57 6.28 -1.56 15.50
N SER A 58 7.05 -0.70 14.84
CA SER A 58 6.65 -0.04 13.60
C SER A 58 6.43 -1.04 12.46
N PHE A 59 7.24 -2.10 12.38
CA PHE A 59 7.01 -3.20 11.43
C PHE A 59 5.66 -3.89 11.64
N ILE A 60 5.27 -4.13 12.90
CA ILE A 60 3.97 -4.73 13.22
C ILE A 60 2.84 -3.77 12.81
N ILE A 61 2.93 -2.50 13.22
CA ILE A 61 1.92 -1.48 12.90
C ILE A 61 1.77 -1.34 11.38
N MET A 62 2.86 -1.25 10.63
CA MET A 62 2.80 -1.14 9.18
C MET A 62 2.29 -2.42 8.51
N GLY A 63 2.59 -3.60 9.06
CA GLY A 63 1.98 -4.86 8.63
C GLY A 63 0.45 -4.84 8.76
N ILE A 64 -0.06 -4.34 9.88
CA ILE A 64 -1.50 -4.17 10.12
C ILE A 64 -2.11 -3.18 9.13
N ILE A 65 -1.47 -2.03 8.90
CA ILE A 65 -1.94 -1.01 7.95
C ILE A 65 -2.01 -1.59 6.53
N ARG A 66 -0.96 -2.27 6.06
CA ARG A 66 -0.93 -2.95 4.75
C ARG A 66 -2.02 -4.02 4.63
N SER A 67 -2.25 -4.78 5.69
CA SER A 67 -3.34 -5.77 5.72
C SER A 67 -4.72 -5.11 5.60
N LYS A 68 -4.95 -4.05 6.38
CA LYS A 68 -6.22 -3.31 6.37
C LYS A 68 -6.51 -2.68 5.01
N MET A 69 -5.54 -2.03 4.38
CA MET A 69 -5.72 -1.44 3.04
C MET A 69 -6.04 -2.50 1.99
N ARG A 70 -5.34 -3.64 1.96
CA ARG A 70 -5.69 -4.72 1.02
C ARG A 70 -7.12 -5.21 1.25
N ASN A 71 -7.52 -5.36 2.51
CA ASN A 71 -8.84 -5.86 2.85
C ASN A 71 -9.98 -4.87 2.53
N SER A 72 -9.70 -3.56 2.50
CA SER A 72 -10.72 -2.55 2.20
C SER A 72 -10.97 -2.40 0.69
N VAL A 73 -9.92 -2.39 -0.13
CA VAL A 73 -10.05 -2.04 -1.56
C VAL A 73 -9.93 -3.22 -2.53
N ILE A 74 -9.25 -4.32 -2.15
CA ILE A 74 -9.03 -5.46 -3.05
C ILE A 74 -10.21 -6.44 -2.95
N PRO A 75 -10.76 -6.93 -4.08
CA PRO A 75 -11.83 -7.91 -4.10
C PRO A 75 -11.44 -9.19 -3.34
N PRO A 76 -12.37 -9.84 -2.61
CA PRO A 76 -12.06 -10.99 -1.76
C PRO A 76 -11.41 -12.15 -2.50
N LYS A 77 -11.76 -12.36 -3.78
CA LYS A 77 -11.17 -13.39 -4.63
C LYS A 77 -9.66 -13.20 -4.89
N GLN A 78 -9.14 -11.99 -4.72
CA GLN A 78 -7.76 -11.64 -5.03
C GLN A 78 -6.94 -11.21 -3.80
N ARG A 79 -7.53 -11.15 -2.60
CA ARG A 79 -6.84 -10.65 -1.39
C ARG A 79 -5.62 -11.49 -0.98
N GLU A 80 -5.62 -12.76 -1.34
CA GLU A 80 -4.52 -13.70 -1.05
C GLU A 80 -3.32 -13.50 -1.99
N TYR A 81 -3.47 -12.74 -3.07
CA TYR A 81 -2.37 -12.43 -3.97
C TYR A 81 -1.32 -11.53 -3.29
N GLN A 82 -0.05 -11.79 -3.56
CA GLN A 82 1.05 -11.00 -3.03
C GLN A 82 1.19 -9.67 -3.80
N TYR A 83 0.53 -8.63 -3.32
CA TYR A 83 0.68 -7.27 -3.82
C TYR A 83 1.93 -6.60 -3.25
N ASN A 84 2.70 -5.95 -4.12
CA ASN A 84 3.72 -4.99 -3.72
C ASN A 84 3.07 -3.69 -3.19
N ASP A 85 3.81 -2.88 -2.44
CA ASP A 85 3.33 -1.61 -1.86
C ASP A 85 2.79 -0.65 -2.94
N GLN A 86 3.37 -0.67 -4.15
CA GLN A 86 2.84 0.06 -5.31
C GLN A 86 1.44 -0.42 -5.71
N GLY A 87 1.23 -1.74 -5.78
CA GLY A 87 -0.07 -2.31 -6.15
C GLY A 87 -1.14 -2.00 -5.10
N ILE A 88 -0.78 -2.05 -3.81
CA ILE A 88 -1.69 -1.66 -2.72
C ILE A 88 -2.06 -0.17 -2.82
N ALA A 89 -1.08 0.70 -3.10
CA ALA A 89 -1.31 2.13 -3.28
C ALA A 89 -2.18 2.44 -4.50
N ASP A 90 -1.97 1.73 -5.62
CA ASP A 90 -2.76 1.90 -6.84
C ASP A 90 -4.22 1.45 -6.63
N TRP A 91 -4.44 0.30 -6.00
CA TRP A 91 -5.78 -0.15 -5.61
C TRP A 91 -6.47 0.85 -4.66
N PHE A 92 -5.75 1.32 -3.65
CA PHE A 92 -6.29 2.25 -2.67
C PHE A 92 -6.69 3.58 -3.31
N THR A 93 -5.78 4.16 -4.10
CA THR A 93 -6.05 5.43 -4.78
C THR A 93 -7.16 5.32 -5.81
N ALA A 94 -7.21 4.26 -6.61
CA ALA A 94 -8.25 4.08 -7.60
C ALA A 94 -9.64 3.90 -6.98
N LYS A 95 -9.74 3.12 -5.88
CA LYS A 95 -11.02 2.79 -5.26
C LYS A 95 -11.52 3.79 -4.23
N GLU A 96 -10.67 4.54 -3.54
CA GLU A 96 -11.11 5.46 -2.47
C GLU A 96 -11.02 6.94 -2.87
N LEU A 97 -10.00 7.31 -3.66
CA LEU A 97 -9.67 8.72 -3.91
C LEU A 97 -9.99 9.17 -5.33
N CYS A 98 -9.89 8.26 -6.30
CA CYS A 98 -10.03 8.55 -7.73
C CYS A 98 -11.09 7.67 -8.39
N PHE A 99 -12.32 7.73 -7.87
CA PHE A 99 -13.50 7.08 -8.46
C PHE A 99 -13.80 7.51 -9.91
N GLU A 100 -13.20 8.61 -10.37
CA GLU A 100 -13.68 9.42 -11.50
C GLU A 100 -12.95 9.20 -12.83
N ASN A 101 -12.31 8.05 -13.04
CA ASN A 101 -11.80 7.65 -14.38
C ASN A 101 -12.29 6.26 -14.82
N ILE A 102 -13.46 5.82 -14.35
CA ILE A 102 -14.16 4.62 -14.88
C ILE A 102 -15.16 5.04 -15.99
N LYS A 103 -15.20 6.33 -16.35
CA LYS A 103 -15.98 6.86 -17.47
C LYS A 103 -15.05 7.51 -18.48
N GLU A 104 -14.44 6.69 -19.33
CA GLU A 104 -14.28 6.93 -20.76
C GLU A 104 -14.10 5.59 -21.48
#